data_AF-A0A7M3SAS4-F1
#
_entry.id   AF-A0A7M3SAS4-F1
#
_cell.length_a   1.000
_cell.length_b   1.000
_cell.length_c   1.000
_cell.angle_alpha   90.00
_cell.angle_beta   90.00
_cell.angle_gamma   90.00
#
_symmetry.space_group_name_H-M   'P 1'
#
loop_
_entity.id
_entity.type
_entity.pdbx_description
1 polymer ?
#
loop_
_entity_poly.entity_id
_entity_poly.type
_entity_poly.pdbx_seq_one_letter_code
_entity_poly.pdbx_strand_id
1 'polypeptide(L)'
;MALKNYQYNKILRDYDNRQLEAKHELDLRMENAYGKIPALKEIDDEIVTCAINSAREMLTGNEDALNTLKEVARGAEKRRSELLKANGYPEDFLKLRYQCPDCKDTGYIGNEKCHCFKQAIVDIVYSQSNMKEAISRENFSNFSLDFYAETYIEPSLNMTPRENIVRVVEECKRYINDFESNRGNLLLYGNTGVGKTFLANCIAKELLDKAFTVIYLTAFQLFDILEKNKFGRGEDNFESQSQFEYILDCDLLIIDDLGTELNNSFVNVQLYLCINERLLRNKSTIISTNLSLDNINSLYSERVFSRIASNFSLLKIVGEDIRLKKLF
;
A
#
# COMPACT_ATOMS: atom_id res chain seq x y z
N MET A 1 -6.74 1.59 -3.01
CA MET A 1 -7.22 2.95 -2.75
C MET A 1 -5.96 3.77 -2.58
N ALA A 2 -5.76 4.80 -3.41
CA ALA A 2 -4.85 5.85 -2.98
C ALA A 2 -5.48 6.49 -1.74
N LEU A 3 -4.69 6.74 -0.71
CA LEU A 3 -5.19 7.35 0.52
C LEU A 3 -5.92 8.64 0.19
N LYS A 4 -7.11 8.80 0.75
CA LYS A 4 -7.79 10.10 0.74
C LYS A 4 -6.89 11.12 1.43
N ASN A 5 -6.90 12.38 1.00
CA ASN A 5 -6.03 13.42 1.58
C ASN A 5 -6.18 13.52 3.11
N TYR A 6 -7.39 13.34 3.64
CA TYR A 6 -7.58 13.31 5.11
C TYR A 6 -6.95 12.08 5.78
N GLN A 7 -6.93 10.92 5.11
CA GLN A 7 -6.33 9.69 5.64
C GLN A 7 -4.81 9.77 5.61
N TYR A 8 -4.27 10.30 4.52
CA TYR A 8 -2.84 10.59 4.41
C TYR A 8 -2.40 11.61 5.47
N ASN A 9 -3.16 12.71 5.63
CA ASN A 9 -2.92 13.69 6.69
C ASN A 9 -3.10 13.10 8.09
N LYS A 10 -3.98 12.11 8.27
CA LYS A 10 -4.11 11.37 9.53
C LYS A 10 -2.83 10.59 9.82
N ILE A 11 -2.28 9.85 8.84
CA ILE A 11 -1.00 9.15 9.03
C ILE A 11 0.09 10.15 9.38
N LEU A 12 0.21 11.26 8.65
CA LEU A 12 1.21 12.28 8.98
C LEU A 12 1.06 12.81 10.41
N ARG A 13 -0.16 13.12 10.85
CA ARG A 13 -0.43 13.52 12.24
C ARG A 13 -0.06 12.43 13.24
N ASP A 14 -0.30 11.16 12.94
CA ASP A 14 0.09 10.05 13.82
C ASP A 14 1.62 9.97 13.95
N TYR A 15 2.37 10.24 12.87
CA TYR A 15 3.83 10.32 12.90
C TYR A 15 4.33 11.56 13.67
N ASP A 16 3.71 12.73 13.46
CA ASP A 16 4.00 13.95 14.25
C ASP A 16 3.76 13.70 15.74
N ASN A 17 2.66 13.02 16.09
CA ASN A 17 2.34 12.65 17.47
C ASN A 17 3.39 11.70 18.05
N ARG A 18 3.84 10.68 17.31
CA ARG A 18 4.93 9.78 17.77
C ARG A 18 6.20 10.56 18.09
N GLN A 19 6.56 11.54 17.27
CA GLN A 19 7.73 12.39 17.53
C GLN A 19 7.54 13.29 18.76
N LEU A 20 6.35 13.86 18.92
CA LEU A 20 6.00 14.65 20.11
C LEU A 20 6.04 13.81 21.38
N GLU A 21 5.46 12.62 21.36
CA GLU A 21 5.47 11.66 22.48
C GLU A 21 6.90 11.23 22.82
N ALA A 22 7.70 10.83 21.82
CA ALA A 22 9.09 10.46 22.02
C ALA A 22 9.93 11.59 22.65
N LYS A 23 9.67 12.84 22.24
CA LYS A 23 10.30 14.03 22.83
C LYS A 23 9.83 14.26 24.26
N HIS A 24 8.53 14.19 24.50
CA HIS A 24 7.97 14.36 25.84
C HIS A 24 8.51 13.31 26.83
N GLU A 25 8.60 12.04 26.41
CA GLU A 25 9.21 10.98 27.22
C GLU A 25 10.70 11.22 27.48
N LEU A 26 11.43 11.81 26.53
CA LEU A 26 12.82 12.19 26.75
C LEU A 26 12.92 13.32 27.76
N ASP A 27 12.09 14.36 27.66
CA ASP A 27 12.08 15.49 28.58
C ASP A 27 11.82 15.02 30.02
N LEU A 28 10.85 14.11 30.22
CA LEU A 28 10.58 13.49 31.52
C LEU A 28 11.77 12.68 32.05
N ARG A 29 12.46 11.93 31.17
CA ARG A 29 13.68 11.20 31.55
C ARG A 29 14.83 12.13 31.92
N MET A 30 15.00 13.23 31.17
CA MET A 30 16.00 14.27 31.45
C MET A 30 15.72 14.94 32.78
N GLU A 31 14.49 15.34 33.05
CA GLU A 31 14.09 15.96 34.32
C GLU A 31 14.39 15.01 35.50
N ASN A 32 14.02 13.73 35.38
CA ASN A 32 14.33 12.72 36.40
C ASN A 32 15.84 12.55 36.61
N ALA A 33 16.60 12.46 35.52
CA ALA A 33 18.05 12.29 35.57
C ALA A 33 18.75 13.51 36.18
N TYR A 34 18.35 14.73 35.81
CA TYR A 34 18.95 15.97 36.32
C TYR A 34 18.59 16.21 37.78
N GLY A 35 17.38 15.84 38.21
CA GLY A 35 17.00 15.88 39.62
C GLY A 35 17.84 14.95 40.50
N LYS A 36 18.25 13.78 39.98
CA LYS A 36 19.06 12.81 40.72
C LYS A 36 20.57 13.01 40.57
N ILE A 37 21.00 13.51 39.42
CA ILE A 37 22.41 13.66 39.06
C ILE A 37 22.60 15.08 38.48
N PRO A 38 22.69 16.11 39.34
CA PRO A 38 22.81 17.51 38.90
C PRO A 38 24.01 17.78 37.98
N ALA A 39 25.10 17.01 38.15
CA ALA A 39 26.28 17.08 37.30
C ALA A 39 26.00 16.82 35.81
N LEU A 40 24.92 16.10 35.46
CA LEU A 40 24.51 15.93 34.06
C LEU A 40 24.06 17.26 33.44
N LYS A 41 23.38 18.11 34.21
CA LYS A 41 22.93 19.43 33.76
C LYS A 41 24.12 20.37 33.57
N GLU A 42 25.10 20.32 34.47
CA GLU A 42 26.33 21.12 34.36
C GLU A 42 27.10 20.81 33.07
N ILE A 43 27.16 19.53 32.68
CA ILE A 43 27.78 19.09 31.41
C ILE A 43 27.04 19.66 30.20
N ASP A 44 25.70 19.65 30.22
CA ASP A 44 24.90 20.23 29.14
C ASP A 44 25.06 21.76 29.06
N ASP A 45 25.06 22.45 30.20
CA ASP A 45 25.27 23.91 30.28
C ASP A 45 26.67 24.31 29.76
N GLU A 46 27.69 23.48 30.00
CA GLU A 46 29.06 23.63 29.46
C GLU A 46 29.05 23.59 27.92
N ILE A 47 28.35 22.62 27.33
CA ILE A 47 28.21 22.49 25.87
C ILE A 47 27.48 23.71 25.29
N VAL A 48 26.37 24.13 25.90
CA VAL A 48 25.59 25.29 25.42
C VAL A 48 26.43 26.57 25.46
N THR A 49 27.17 26.79 26.55
CA THR A 49 28.06 27.95 26.68
C THR A 49 29.16 27.94 25.62
N CYS A 50 29.78 26.78 25.39
CA CYS A 50 30.77 26.60 24.34
C CYS A 50 30.18 26.89 22.95
N ALA A 51 28.98 26.38 22.65
CA ALA A 51 28.31 26.59 21.36
C ALA A 51 28.05 28.08 21.07
N ILE A 52 27.61 28.85 22.07
CA ILE A 52 27.37 30.29 21.94
C ILE A 52 28.69 31.03 21.68
N ASN A 53 29.75 30.70 22.41
CA ASN A 53 31.06 31.32 22.23
C ASN A 53 31.64 30.99 20.85
N SER A 54 31.61 29.73 20.44
CA SER A 54 32.05 29.31 19.11
C SER A 54 31.27 30.00 17.98
N ALA A 55 29.95 30.17 18.12
CA ALA A 55 29.15 30.90 17.13
C ALA A 55 29.58 32.37 16.99
N ARG A 56 29.90 33.05 18.11
CA ARG A 56 30.44 34.42 18.09
C ARG A 56 31.80 34.48 17.43
N GLU A 57 32.69 33.55 17.76
CA GLU A 57 34.04 33.49 17.18
C GLU A 57 34.03 33.23 15.67
N MET A 58 33.10 32.40 15.18
CA MET A 58 32.91 32.18 13.74
C MET A 58 32.47 33.45 13.01
N LEU A 59 31.58 34.25 13.61
CA LEU A 59 31.17 35.55 13.03
C LEU A 59 32.34 36.55 12.96
N THR A 60 33.32 36.42 13.85
CA THR A 60 34.55 37.21 13.85
C THR A 60 35.66 36.64 12.96
N GLY A 61 35.40 35.54 12.23
CA GLY A 61 36.31 34.96 11.25
C GLY A 61 37.27 33.90 11.82
N ASN A 62 37.04 33.37 13.02
CA ASN A 62 37.83 32.26 13.56
C ASN A 62 37.30 30.91 13.03
N GLU A 63 38.06 30.26 12.16
CA GLU A 63 37.69 28.96 11.58
C GLU A 63 37.87 27.79 12.57
N ASP A 64 38.70 27.94 13.62
CA ASP A 64 38.95 26.89 14.62
C ASP A 64 37.86 26.74 15.68
N ALA A 65 36.99 27.74 15.81
CA ALA A 65 35.89 27.74 16.77
C ALA A 65 34.98 26.50 16.66
N LEU A 66 34.84 25.95 15.45
CA LEU A 66 34.03 24.75 15.18
C LEU A 66 34.73 23.45 15.61
N ASN A 67 36.06 23.41 15.58
CA ASN A 67 36.84 22.28 16.08
C ASN A 67 36.81 22.24 17.61
N THR A 68 36.97 23.38 18.27
CA THR A 68 36.86 23.52 19.73
C THR A 68 35.52 23.00 20.24
N LEU A 69 34.42 23.38 19.57
CA LEU A 69 33.08 22.91 19.93
C LEU A 69 32.94 21.38 19.81
N LYS A 70 33.50 20.77 18.76
CA LYS A 70 33.47 19.32 18.55
C LYS A 70 34.24 18.58 19.64
N GLU A 71 35.39 19.09 20.08
CA GLU A 71 36.17 18.46 21.16
C GLU A 71 35.44 18.52 22.50
N VAL A 72 34.89 19.68 22.85
CA VAL A 72 34.09 19.85 24.08
C VAL A 72 32.87 18.93 24.06
N ALA A 73 32.15 18.86 22.93
CA ALA A 73 30.98 17.97 22.79
C ALA A 73 31.34 16.49 22.97
N ARG A 74 32.46 16.02 22.39
CA ARG A 74 32.94 14.63 22.56
C ARG A 74 33.33 14.34 24.02
N GLY A 75 34.03 15.26 24.67
CA GLY A 75 34.43 15.13 26.07
C GLY A 75 33.23 15.09 27.01
N ALA A 76 32.22 15.92 26.74
CA ALA A 76 30.96 15.95 27.46
C ALA A 76 30.15 14.65 27.28
N GLU A 77 30.04 14.11 26.06
CA GLU A 77 29.37 12.83 25.81
C GLU A 77 29.98 11.67 26.62
N LYS A 78 31.31 11.61 26.70
CA LYS A 78 32.02 10.58 27.47
C LYS A 78 31.72 10.69 28.97
N ARG A 79 31.86 11.89 29.54
CA ARG A 79 31.56 12.17 30.95
C ARG A 79 30.10 11.84 31.28
N ARG A 80 29.17 12.19 30.38
CA ARG A 80 27.74 11.89 30.53
C ARG A 80 27.47 10.39 30.60
N SER A 81 28.10 9.61 29.71
CA SER A 81 27.95 8.15 29.68
C SER A 81 28.47 7.48 30.95
N GLU A 82 29.63 7.93 31.45
CA GLU A 82 30.24 7.44 32.68
C GLU A 82 29.35 7.73 33.90
N LEU A 83 28.79 8.94 33.99
CA LEU A 83 27.86 9.32 35.07
C LEU A 83 26.55 8.53 35.04
N LEU A 84 25.96 8.32 33.85
CA LEU A 84 24.76 7.51 33.71
C LEU A 84 25.00 6.07 34.18
N LYS A 85 26.09 5.44 33.71
CA LYS A 85 26.49 4.09 34.13
C LYS A 85 26.75 3.99 35.62
N ALA A 86 27.47 4.94 36.20
CA ALA A 86 27.79 4.96 37.64
C ALA A 86 26.52 5.03 38.52
N ASN A 87 25.43 5.58 37.99
CA ASN A 87 24.14 5.70 38.67
C ASN A 87 23.10 4.66 38.22
N GLY A 88 23.53 3.61 37.50
CA GLY A 88 22.67 2.49 37.11
C GLY A 88 21.74 2.75 35.91
N TYR A 89 21.95 3.84 35.17
CA TYR A 89 21.22 4.13 33.94
C TYR A 89 21.93 3.58 32.69
N PRO A 90 21.19 3.14 31.67
CA PRO A 90 21.75 2.82 30.35
C PRO A 90 22.45 4.04 29.71
N GLU A 91 23.46 3.80 28.87
CA GLU A 91 24.18 4.89 28.17
C GLU A 91 23.30 5.68 27.18
N ASP A 92 22.25 5.03 26.67
CA ASP A 92 21.26 5.62 25.76
C ASP A 92 20.07 6.24 26.52
N PHE A 93 20.11 6.30 27.86
CA PHE A 93 18.96 6.74 28.66
C PHE A 93 18.47 8.15 28.31
N LEU A 94 19.40 9.04 27.91
CA LEU A 94 19.10 10.42 27.48
C LEU A 94 19.11 10.57 25.95
N LYS A 95 18.91 9.47 25.21
CA LYS A 95 18.74 9.50 23.76
C LYS A 95 17.25 9.38 23.40
N LEU A 96 16.88 10.06 22.31
CA LEU A 96 15.55 9.96 21.73
C LEU A 96 15.34 8.53 21.21
N ARG A 97 14.16 7.97 21.45
CA ARG A 97 13.79 6.62 21.02
C ARG A 97 12.67 6.74 20.00
N TYR A 98 12.86 6.12 18.85
CA TYR A 98 11.89 6.12 17.76
C TYR A 98 11.24 4.75 17.64
N GLN A 99 9.99 4.70 17.20
CA GLN A 99 9.33 3.44 16.84
C GLN A 99 9.95 2.86 15.56
N CYS A 100 10.16 3.69 14.54
CA CYS A 100 10.88 3.33 13.33
C CYS A 100 12.29 3.94 13.34
N PRO A 101 13.35 3.14 13.52
CA PRO A 101 14.73 3.64 13.56
C PRO A 101 15.19 4.19 12.19
N ASP A 102 14.61 3.72 11.08
CA ASP A 102 15.05 4.08 9.73
C ASP A 102 14.61 5.50 9.33
N CYS A 103 13.33 5.81 9.50
CA CYS A 103 12.80 7.14 9.20
C CYS A 103 12.74 8.07 10.41
N LYS A 104 13.08 7.57 11.61
CA LYS A 104 12.97 8.33 12.87
C LYS A 104 11.58 8.91 13.09
N ASP A 105 10.58 8.09 12.81
CA ASP A 105 9.15 8.43 12.88
C ASP A 105 8.75 9.68 12.06
N THR A 106 9.44 9.96 10.96
CA THR A 106 8.98 10.95 9.97
C THR A 106 8.09 10.32 8.89
N GLY A 107 8.20 9.00 8.71
CA GLY A 107 7.56 8.27 7.63
C GLY A 107 8.30 8.32 6.29
N TYR A 108 9.40 9.07 6.20
CA TYR A 108 10.15 9.28 4.95
C TYR A 108 11.65 9.05 5.15
N ILE A 109 12.29 8.55 4.09
CA ILE A 109 13.74 8.49 3.97
C ILE A 109 14.08 9.31 2.72
N GLY A 110 14.49 10.56 2.93
CA GLY A 110 14.61 11.54 1.84
C GLY A 110 13.25 11.83 1.22
N ASN A 111 13.12 11.60 -0.09
CA ASN A 111 11.85 11.77 -0.82
C ASN A 111 11.03 10.48 -0.91
N GLU A 112 11.56 9.35 -0.44
CA GLU A 112 10.86 8.07 -0.52
C GLU A 112 10.11 7.75 0.78
N LYS A 113 8.93 7.17 0.63
CA LYS A 113 8.15 6.65 1.77
C LYS A 113 8.91 5.51 2.42
N CYS A 114 9.12 5.61 3.72
CA CYS A 114 9.69 4.52 4.52
C CYS A 114 8.75 3.31 4.52
N HIS A 115 9.30 2.11 4.75
CA HIS A 115 8.52 0.87 4.88
C HIS A 115 7.42 0.99 5.96
N CYS A 116 7.68 1.66 7.08
CA CYS A 116 6.69 1.82 8.14
C CYS A 116 5.53 2.73 7.71
N PHE A 117 5.80 3.73 6.88
CA PHE A 117 4.77 4.62 6.35
C PHE A 117 3.94 3.87 5.32
N LYS A 118 4.60 3.15 4.40
CA LYS A 118 3.97 2.22 3.48
C LYS A 118 3.05 1.23 4.20
N GLN A 119 3.48 0.64 5.31
CA GLN A 119 2.66 -0.24 6.15
C GLN A 119 1.45 0.49 6.76
N ALA A 120 1.62 1.73 7.22
CA ALA A 120 0.49 2.52 7.73
C ALA A 120 -0.53 2.87 6.64
N ILE A 121 -0.08 3.11 5.40
CA ILE A 121 -0.96 3.30 4.23
C ILE A 121 -1.80 2.04 4.02
N VAL A 122 -1.12 0.91 3.96
CA VAL A 122 -1.67 -0.44 3.84
C VAL A 122 -2.74 -0.66 4.91
N ASP A 123 -2.41 -0.47 6.19
CA ASP A 123 -3.33 -0.67 7.31
C ASP A 123 -4.62 0.17 7.21
N ILE A 124 -4.51 1.43 6.78
CA ILE A 124 -5.68 2.30 6.60
C ILE A 124 -6.54 1.85 5.42
N VAL A 125 -5.92 1.54 4.28
CA VAL A 125 -6.63 1.07 3.08
C VAL A 125 -7.39 -0.24 3.39
N TYR A 126 -6.80 -1.11 4.21
CA TYR A 126 -7.42 -2.37 4.63
C TYR A 126 -8.48 -2.24 5.71
N SER A 127 -8.41 -1.22 6.58
CA SER A 127 -9.40 -1.04 7.65
C SER A 127 -10.81 -0.69 7.17
N GLN A 128 -10.96 -0.25 5.92
CA GLN A 128 -12.22 0.27 5.37
C GLN A 128 -12.99 -0.72 4.48
N SER A 129 -12.48 -1.93 4.28
CA SER A 129 -13.10 -2.91 3.38
C SER A 129 -13.14 -4.29 4.05
N ASN A 130 -14.24 -5.03 3.88
CA ASN A 130 -14.36 -6.46 4.26
C ASN A 130 -13.30 -7.36 3.59
N MET A 131 -12.41 -6.78 2.77
CA MET A 131 -11.25 -7.43 2.16
C MET A 131 -10.19 -7.91 3.14
N LYS A 132 -10.05 -7.31 4.34
CA LYS A 132 -8.97 -7.69 5.26
C LYS A 132 -9.04 -9.19 5.64
N GLU A 133 -10.25 -9.70 5.85
CA GLU A 133 -10.47 -11.12 6.11
C GLU A 133 -10.20 -11.97 4.87
N ALA A 134 -10.70 -11.56 3.70
CA ALA A 134 -10.51 -12.27 2.44
C ALA A 134 -9.02 -12.38 2.08
N ILE A 135 -8.27 -11.29 2.09
CA ILE A 135 -6.84 -11.25 1.72
C ILE A 135 -5.95 -12.02 2.71
N SER A 136 -6.31 -12.05 3.99
CA SER A 136 -5.60 -12.87 4.98
C SER A 136 -5.70 -14.37 4.69
N ARG A 137 -6.81 -14.80 4.07
CA ARG A 137 -7.08 -16.21 3.74
C ARG A 137 -6.75 -16.56 2.28
N GLU A 138 -6.95 -15.63 1.37
CA GLU A 138 -6.83 -15.79 -0.08
C GLU A 138 -5.54 -15.16 -0.59
N ASN A 139 -4.45 -15.91 -0.47
CA ASN A 139 -3.12 -15.51 -0.90
C ASN A 139 -2.32 -16.70 -1.44
N PHE A 140 -1.18 -16.42 -2.09
CA PHE A 140 -0.37 -17.46 -2.73
C PHE A 140 0.11 -18.55 -1.76
N SER A 141 0.31 -18.24 -0.48
CA SER A 141 0.69 -19.24 0.53
C SER A 141 -0.43 -20.25 0.81
N ASN A 142 -1.69 -19.84 0.62
CA ASN A 142 -2.87 -20.67 0.81
C ASN A 142 -3.45 -21.19 -0.52
N PHE A 143 -2.77 -20.95 -1.64
CA PHE A 143 -3.18 -21.44 -2.96
C PHE A 143 -2.80 -22.91 -3.09
N SER A 144 -3.79 -23.81 -3.19
CA SER A 144 -3.54 -25.24 -3.40
C SER A 144 -3.87 -25.65 -4.84
N LEU A 145 -2.89 -26.32 -5.46
CA LEU A 145 -3.03 -26.91 -6.79
C LEU A 145 -3.85 -28.21 -6.77
N ASP A 146 -4.09 -28.80 -5.60
CA ASP A 146 -4.71 -30.12 -5.46
C ASP A 146 -6.20 -30.11 -5.83
N PHE A 147 -6.82 -28.93 -5.84
CA PHE A 147 -8.21 -28.77 -6.26
C PHE A 147 -8.41 -28.87 -7.79
N TYR A 148 -7.32 -28.79 -8.57
CA TYR A 148 -7.34 -28.80 -10.02
C TYR A 148 -7.00 -30.18 -10.57
N ALA A 149 -7.85 -30.71 -11.44
CA ALA A 149 -7.72 -32.06 -11.98
C ALA A 149 -6.53 -32.18 -12.95
N GLU A 150 -5.85 -33.33 -12.88
CA GLU A 150 -4.85 -33.79 -13.87
C GLU A 150 -5.40 -34.87 -14.81
N THR A 151 -6.62 -35.35 -14.55
CA THR A 151 -7.16 -36.58 -15.16
C THR A 151 -7.84 -36.35 -16.51
N TYR A 152 -8.20 -35.11 -16.83
CA TYR A 152 -8.86 -34.78 -18.10
C TYR A 152 -8.21 -33.55 -18.76
N ILE A 153 -8.26 -33.54 -20.09
CA ILE A 153 -7.76 -32.44 -20.90
C ILE A 153 -8.94 -31.55 -21.26
N GLU A 154 -8.81 -30.25 -20.98
CA GLU A 154 -9.78 -29.25 -21.39
C GLU A 154 -9.62 -28.97 -22.90
N PRO A 155 -10.61 -29.28 -23.76
CA PRO A 155 -10.46 -29.18 -25.21
C PRO A 155 -10.14 -27.77 -25.69
N SER A 156 -10.67 -26.76 -24.98
CA SER A 156 -10.48 -25.35 -25.34
C SER A 156 -9.05 -24.83 -25.14
N LEU A 157 -8.21 -25.56 -24.38
CA LEU A 157 -6.83 -25.19 -24.08
C LEU A 157 -5.81 -26.28 -24.43
N ASN A 158 -6.28 -27.50 -24.74
CA ASN A 158 -5.45 -28.68 -24.97
C ASN A 158 -4.44 -28.94 -23.84
N MET A 159 -4.89 -28.75 -22.59
CA MET A 159 -4.12 -29.03 -21.37
C MET A 159 -5.08 -29.38 -20.23
N THR A 160 -4.55 -29.97 -19.16
CA THR A 160 -5.33 -30.26 -17.95
C THR A 160 -5.63 -28.97 -17.18
N PRO A 161 -6.71 -28.93 -16.36
CA PRO A 161 -6.96 -27.82 -15.43
C PRO A 161 -5.76 -27.49 -14.54
N ARG A 162 -5.01 -28.50 -14.08
CA ARG A 162 -3.82 -28.27 -13.26
C ARG A 162 -2.68 -27.61 -14.03
N GLU A 163 -2.39 -28.04 -15.26
CA GLU A 163 -1.40 -27.38 -16.10
C GLU A 163 -1.80 -25.93 -16.43
N ASN A 164 -3.09 -25.71 -16.70
CA ASN A 164 -3.62 -24.37 -16.95
C ASN A 164 -3.40 -23.45 -15.75
N ILE A 165 -3.80 -23.87 -14.55
CA ILE A 165 -3.70 -23.00 -13.37
C ILE A 165 -2.25 -22.72 -12.98
N VAL A 166 -1.33 -23.68 -13.16
CA VAL A 166 0.11 -23.46 -12.93
C VAL A 166 0.60 -22.32 -13.81
N ARG A 167 0.29 -22.36 -15.12
CA ARG A 167 0.65 -21.27 -16.05
C ARG A 167 0.01 -19.95 -15.65
N VAL A 168 -1.27 -19.95 -15.30
CA VAL A 168 -1.97 -18.72 -14.87
C VAL A 168 -1.33 -18.14 -13.62
N VAL A 169 -1.00 -18.96 -12.61
CA VAL A 169 -0.31 -18.51 -11.38
C VAL A 169 1.07 -17.95 -11.69
N GLU A 170 1.82 -18.58 -12.60
CA GLU A 170 3.12 -18.06 -13.07
C GLU A 170 2.96 -16.69 -13.73
N GLU A 171 1.95 -16.51 -14.59
CA GLU A 171 1.66 -15.19 -15.19
C GLU A 171 1.28 -14.15 -14.14
N CYS A 172 0.46 -14.51 -13.14
CA CYS A 172 0.13 -13.61 -12.03
C CYS A 172 1.38 -13.20 -11.24
N LYS A 173 2.30 -14.14 -10.99
CA LYS A 173 3.57 -13.85 -10.30
C LYS A 173 4.49 -12.96 -11.14
N ARG A 174 4.59 -13.22 -12.46
CA ARG A 174 5.33 -12.35 -13.40
C ARG A 174 4.76 -10.94 -13.40
N TYR A 175 3.44 -10.83 -13.53
CA TYR A 175 2.73 -9.56 -13.46
C TYR A 175 3.07 -8.75 -12.20
N ILE A 176 3.12 -9.38 -11.03
CA ILE A 176 3.45 -8.73 -9.75
C ILE A 176 4.92 -8.29 -9.69
N ASN A 177 5.83 -9.06 -10.29
CA ASN A 177 7.26 -8.72 -10.31
C ASN A 177 7.56 -7.57 -11.25
N ASP A 178 6.88 -7.53 -12.39
CA ASP A 178 7.08 -6.51 -13.41
C ASP A 178 6.20 -5.27 -13.19
N PHE A 179 5.30 -5.27 -12.19
CA PHE A 179 4.28 -4.24 -12.00
C PHE A 179 4.85 -2.80 -11.91
N GLU A 180 6.03 -2.62 -11.31
CA GLU A 180 6.65 -1.30 -11.17
C GLU A 180 7.17 -0.77 -12.52
N SER A 181 7.79 -1.63 -13.32
CA SER A 181 8.45 -1.28 -14.59
C SER A 181 7.52 -1.36 -15.80
N ASN A 182 6.49 -2.23 -15.74
CA ASN A 182 5.55 -2.48 -16.82
C ASN A 182 4.12 -2.65 -16.26
N ARG A 183 3.32 -1.60 -16.42
CA ARG A 183 1.91 -1.58 -16.00
C ARG A 183 1.05 -2.32 -17.02
N GLY A 184 0.80 -3.61 -16.75
CA GLY A 184 -0.09 -4.45 -17.56
C GLY A 184 -1.54 -4.45 -17.08
N ASN A 185 -2.44 -5.03 -17.88
CA ASN A 185 -3.83 -5.32 -17.52
C ASN A 185 -4.12 -6.81 -17.67
N LEU A 186 -4.96 -7.38 -16.81
CA LEU A 186 -5.32 -8.82 -16.84
C LEU A 186 -6.83 -9.01 -16.92
N LEU A 187 -7.28 -9.94 -17.77
CA LEU A 187 -8.65 -10.45 -17.73
C LEU A 187 -8.61 -11.89 -17.22
N LEU A 188 -9.09 -12.11 -16.00
CA LEU A 188 -9.32 -13.44 -15.44
C LEU A 188 -10.74 -13.88 -15.82
N TYR A 189 -10.87 -14.92 -16.65
CA TYR A 189 -12.19 -15.37 -17.11
C TYR A 189 -12.31 -16.89 -17.11
N GLY A 190 -13.54 -17.40 -16.94
CA GLY A 190 -13.80 -18.83 -16.84
C GLY A 190 -15.01 -19.14 -15.96
N ASN A 191 -15.33 -20.41 -15.77
CA ASN A 191 -16.54 -20.83 -15.06
C ASN A 191 -16.56 -20.39 -13.58
N THR A 192 -17.73 -20.37 -12.96
CA THR A 192 -17.89 -20.04 -11.54
C THR A 192 -17.09 -21.01 -10.66
N GLY A 193 -16.49 -20.49 -9.58
CA GLY A 193 -15.84 -21.32 -8.57
C GLY A 193 -14.43 -21.83 -8.89
N VAL A 194 -13.86 -21.50 -10.06
CA VAL A 194 -12.52 -21.98 -10.48
C VAL A 194 -11.32 -21.22 -9.88
N GLY A 195 -11.56 -20.19 -9.06
CA GLY A 195 -10.50 -19.46 -8.35
C GLY A 195 -10.09 -18.08 -8.90
N LYS A 196 -10.86 -17.47 -9.82
CA LYS A 196 -10.57 -16.12 -10.36
C LYS A 196 -10.45 -15.04 -9.27
N THR A 197 -11.47 -14.89 -8.44
CA THR A 197 -11.49 -13.96 -7.29
C THR A 197 -10.32 -14.22 -6.34
N PHE A 198 -10.01 -15.49 -6.07
CA PHE A 198 -8.89 -15.86 -5.20
C PHE A 198 -7.56 -15.36 -5.77
N LEU A 199 -7.30 -15.53 -7.07
CA LEU A 199 -6.10 -15.01 -7.72
C LEU A 199 -6.05 -13.48 -7.75
N ALA A 200 -7.19 -12.82 -7.97
CA ALA A 200 -7.26 -11.35 -7.88
C ALA A 200 -6.87 -10.87 -6.48
N ASN A 201 -7.35 -11.55 -5.43
CA ASN A 201 -6.97 -11.28 -4.04
C ASN A 201 -5.48 -11.57 -3.75
N CYS A 202 -4.92 -12.63 -4.34
CA CYS A 202 -3.49 -12.92 -4.25
C CYS A 202 -2.65 -11.77 -4.83
N ILE A 203 -3.00 -11.27 -6.03
CA ILE A 203 -2.31 -10.14 -6.66
C ILE A 203 -2.49 -8.88 -5.82
N ALA A 204 -3.72 -8.60 -5.36
CA ALA A 204 -4.02 -7.44 -4.52
C ALA A 204 -3.12 -7.40 -3.29
N LYS A 205 -3.02 -8.53 -2.58
CA LYS A 205 -2.18 -8.67 -1.39
C LYS A 205 -0.72 -8.32 -1.67
N GLU A 206 -0.10 -8.98 -2.64
CA GLU A 206 1.33 -8.78 -2.92
C GLU A 206 1.63 -7.35 -3.35
N LEU A 207 0.75 -6.72 -4.14
CA LEU A 207 0.93 -5.34 -4.57
C LEU A 207 0.72 -4.33 -3.44
N LEU A 208 -0.23 -4.61 -2.54
CA LEU A 208 -0.41 -3.83 -1.33
C LEU A 208 0.79 -3.98 -0.38
N ASP A 209 1.34 -5.19 -0.22
CA ASP A 209 2.54 -5.45 0.57
C ASP A 209 3.78 -4.72 -0.01
N LYS A 210 3.80 -4.51 -1.34
CA LYS A 210 4.75 -3.64 -2.06
C LYS A 210 4.39 -2.14 -2.03
N ALA A 211 3.35 -1.76 -1.29
CA ALA A 211 2.86 -0.40 -1.10
C ALA A 211 2.24 0.30 -2.32
N PHE A 212 1.79 -0.48 -3.30
CA PHE A 212 0.98 0.06 -4.39
C PHE A 212 -0.46 0.30 -3.94
N THR A 213 -1.10 1.28 -4.55
CA THR A 213 -2.49 1.65 -4.26
C THR A 213 -3.47 0.75 -5.02
N VAL A 214 -4.07 -0.24 -4.35
CA VAL A 214 -5.00 -1.20 -4.99
C VAL A 214 -6.46 -0.93 -4.61
N ILE A 215 -7.31 -0.57 -5.57
CA ILE A 215 -8.76 -0.49 -5.38
C ILE A 215 -9.39 -1.80 -5.86
N TYR A 216 -10.17 -2.43 -4.99
CA TYR A 216 -10.97 -3.60 -5.35
C TYR A 216 -12.44 -3.24 -5.23
N LEU A 217 -13.19 -3.49 -6.29
CA LEU A 217 -14.63 -3.28 -6.33
C LEU A 217 -15.26 -4.49 -7.02
N THR A 218 -16.40 -4.94 -6.52
CA THR A 218 -17.31 -5.73 -7.35
C THR A 218 -17.81 -4.84 -8.50
N ALA A 219 -18.18 -5.43 -9.63
CA ALA A 219 -18.76 -4.69 -10.75
C ALA A 219 -19.97 -3.84 -10.31
N PHE A 220 -20.85 -4.39 -9.47
CA PHE A 220 -21.97 -3.65 -8.89
C PHE A 220 -21.54 -2.38 -8.14
N GLN A 221 -20.54 -2.49 -7.24
CA GLN A 221 -20.03 -1.34 -6.49
C GLN A 221 -19.40 -0.29 -7.41
N LEU A 222 -18.65 -0.72 -8.43
CA LEU A 222 -18.09 0.19 -9.41
C LEU A 222 -19.18 1.00 -10.09
N PHE A 223 -20.22 0.35 -10.61
CA PHE A 223 -21.29 1.07 -11.32
C PHE A 223 -22.12 1.97 -10.41
N ASP A 224 -22.37 1.58 -9.16
CA ASP A 224 -23.01 2.44 -8.17
C ASP A 224 -22.21 3.74 -7.94
N ILE A 225 -20.87 3.64 -7.85
CA ILE A 225 -20.00 4.82 -7.72
C ILE A 225 -20.05 5.69 -8.99
N LEU A 226 -20.00 5.09 -10.17
CA LEU A 226 -20.05 5.81 -11.45
C LEU A 226 -21.40 6.50 -11.67
N GLU A 227 -22.50 5.87 -11.26
CA GLU A 227 -23.84 6.44 -11.32
C GLU A 227 -23.97 7.65 -10.38
N LYS A 228 -23.53 7.50 -9.12
CA LYS A 228 -23.53 8.59 -8.13
C LYS A 228 -22.63 9.74 -8.52
N ASN A 229 -21.50 9.48 -9.17
CA ASN A 229 -20.61 10.53 -9.68
C ASN A 229 -21.29 11.37 -10.77
N LYS A 230 -22.04 10.74 -11.68
CA LYS A 230 -22.60 11.41 -12.85
C LYS A 230 -23.94 12.09 -12.58
N PHE A 231 -24.74 11.55 -11.65
CA PHE A 231 -26.09 12.05 -11.35
C PHE A 231 -26.25 12.62 -9.94
N GLY A 232 -25.21 12.55 -9.10
CA GLY A 232 -25.21 13.13 -7.76
C GLY A 232 -25.51 14.63 -7.76
N ARG A 233 -26.24 15.10 -6.74
CA ARG A 233 -26.53 16.52 -6.51
C ARG A 233 -26.21 16.86 -5.05
N GLY A 234 -25.62 18.04 -4.79
CA GLY A 234 -25.34 18.51 -3.42
C GLY A 234 -24.01 18.02 -2.85
N GLU A 235 -23.88 17.97 -1.51
CA GLU A 235 -22.65 17.59 -0.79
C GLU A 235 -22.20 16.13 -1.05
N ASP A 236 -23.15 15.22 -1.32
CA ASP A 236 -22.89 13.83 -1.78
C ASP A 236 -22.07 13.79 -3.08
N ASN A 237 -22.08 14.87 -3.87
CA ASN A 237 -21.37 14.97 -5.13
C ASN A 237 -19.86 15.18 -4.94
N PHE A 238 -19.44 15.84 -3.86
CA PHE A 238 -18.01 16.05 -3.59
C PHE A 238 -17.33 14.74 -3.18
N GLU A 239 -18.00 13.94 -2.35
CA GLU A 239 -17.51 12.62 -1.97
C GLU A 239 -17.48 11.65 -3.16
N SER A 240 -18.54 11.60 -3.97
CA SER A 240 -18.60 10.72 -5.16
C SER A 240 -17.60 11.15 -6.24
N GLN A 241 -17.37 12.45 -6.42
CA GLN A 241 -16.35 12.99 -7.33
C GLN A 241 -14.93 12.62 -6.88
N SER A 242 -14.66 12.69 -5.58
CA SER A 242 -13.39 12.25 -5.03
C SER A 242 -13.17 10.74 -5.22
N GLN A 243 -14.20 9.92 -5.04
CA GLN A 243 -14.11 8.45 -5.22
C GLN A 243 -13.80 8.05 -6.65
N PHE A 244 -14.42 8.70 -7.64
CA PHE A 244 -14.13 8.42 -9.04
C PHE A 244 -12.69 8.77 -9.43
N GLU A 245 -12.15 9.92 -9.00
CA GLU A 245 -10.75 10.24 -9.26
C GLU A 245 -9.79 9.23 -8.61
N TYR A 246 -10.09 8.72 -7.41
CA TYR A 246 -9.30 7.64 -6.82
C TYR A 246 -9.34 6.34 -7.66
N ILE A 247 -10.50 6.01 -8.25
CA ILE A 247 -10.63 4.88 -9.19
C ILE A 247 -9.76 5.09 -10.42
N LEU A 248 -9.64 6.32 -10.93
CA LEU A 248 -8.79 6.62 -12.09
C LEU A 248 -7.29 6.66 -11.75
N ASP A 249 -6.92 7.14 -10.55
CA ASP A 249 -5.51 7.39 -10.21
C ASP A 249 -4.81 6.25 -9.47
N CYS A 250 -5.56 5.31 -8.88
CA CYS A 250 -4.97 4.16 -8.19
C CYS A 250 -4.08 3.31 -9.11
N ASP A 251 -3.01 2.76 -8.54
CA ASP A 251 -2.02 1.93 -9.21
C ASP A 251 -2.64 0.71 -9.88
N LEU A 252 -3.55 0.04 -9.16
CA LEU A 252 -4.31 -1.10 -9.65
C LEU A 252 -5.79 -0.94 -9.29
N LEU A 253 -6.66 -1.11 -10.28
CA LEU A 253 -8.09 -1.30 -10.11
C LEU A 253 -8.43 -2.76 -10.39
N ILE A 254 -9.09 -3.43 -9.45
CA ILE A 254 -9.67 -4.76 -9.62
C ILE A 254 -11.19 -4.60 -9.71
N ILE A 255 -11.75 -5.08 -10.81
CA ILE A 255 -13.20 -5.15 -11.06
C ILE A 255 -13.57 -6.63 -11.00
N ASP A 256 -14.15 -7.07 -9.88
CA ASP A 256 -14.51 -8.46 -9.66
C ASP A 256 -15.95 -8.78 -10.10
N ASP A 257 -16.16 -10.00 -10.56
CA ASP A 257 -17.44 -10.53 -11.04
C ASP A 257 -18.19 -9.60 -12.03
N LEU A 258 -17.46 -9.08 -13.03
CA LEU A 258 -18.05 -8.34 -14.15
C LEU A 258 -19.06 -9.21 -14.91
N GLY A 259 -20.29 -8.73 -15.08
CA GLY A 259 -21.40 -9.45 -15.69
C GLY A 259 -22.55 -9.77 -14.73
N THR A 260 -22.43 -9.38 -13.45
CA THR A 260 -23.46 -9.60 -12.42
C THR A 260 -24.41 -8.41 -12.25
N GLU A 261 -24.04 -7.24 -12.78
CA GLU A 261 -24.81 -6.02 -12.72
C GLU A 261 -25.96 -5.96 -13.75
N LEU A 262 -26.88 -5.02 -13.55
CA LEU A 262 -27.92 -4.71 -14.53
C LEU A 262 -27.30 -3.96 -15.71
N ASN A 263 -27.09 -4.66 -16.81
CA ASN A 263 -26.51 -4.08 -18.01
C ASN A 263 -27.50 -3.13 -18.70
N ASN A 264 -27.06 -1.91 -18.97
CA ASN A 264 -27.76 -0.93 -19.78
C ASN A 264 -26.75 -0.06 -20.56
N SER A 265 -27.24 0.79 -21.47
CA SER A 265 -26.39 1.64 -22.30
C SER A 265 -25.50 2.58 -21.47
N PHE A 266 -25.95 3.01 -20.29
CA PHE A 266 -25.18 3.84 -19.37
C PHE A 266 -23.98 3.08 -18.79
N VAL A 267 -24.18 1.87 -18.29
CA VAL A 267 -23.14 0.97 -17.75
C VAL A 267 -22.04 0.77 -18.79
N ASN A 268 -22.40 0.48 -20.05
CA ASN A 268 -21.44 0.27 -21.12
C ASN A 268 -20.59 1.51 -21.42
N VAL A 269 -21.22 2.69 -21.44
CA VAL A 269 -20.50 3.96 -21.64
C VAL A 269 -19.57 4.26 -20.46
N GLN A 270 -20.02 4.03 -19.21
CA GLN A 270 -19.22 4.29 -18.03
C GLN A 270 -18.03 3.32 -17.91
N LEU A 271 -18.24 2.03 -18.19
CA LEU A 271 -17.15 1.04 -18.22
C LEU A 271 -16.11 1.40 -19.27
N TYR A 272 -16.56 1.76 -20.49
CA TYR A 272 -15.67 2.21 -21.56
C TYR A 272 -14.81 3.40 -21.13
N LEU A 273 -15.44 4.44 -20.55
CA LEU A 273 -14.72 5.63 -20.10
C LEU A 273 -13.71 5.30 -19.01
N CYS A 274 -14.10 4.50 -18.00
CA CYS A 274 -13.22 4.09 -16.92
C CYS A 274 -11.98 3.34 -17.43
N ILE A 275 -12.16 2.34 -18.30
CA ILE A 275 -11.06 1.58 -18.90
C ILE A 275 -10.17 2.49 -19.74
N ASN A 276 -10.77 3.32 -20.61
CA ASN A 276 -10.02 4.17 -21.52
C ASN A 276 -9.18 5.22 -20.78
N GLU A 277 -9.74 5.89 -19.78
CA GLU A 277 -9.00 6.87 -18.95
C GLU A 277 -7.83 6.21 -18.22
N ARG A 278 -8.03 5.02 -17.64
CA ARG A 278 -6.95 4.30 -16.97
C ARG A 278 -5.83 3.87 -17.92
N LEU A 279 -6.18 3.42 -19.13
CA LEU A 279 -5.19 3.14 -20.17
C LEU A 279 -4.38 4.39 -20.55
N LEU A 280 -5.03 5.53 -20.74
CA LEU A 280 -4.36 6.80 -21.05
C LEU A 280 -3.43 7.27 -19.92
N ARG A 281 -3.82 7.03 -18.65
CA ARG A 281 -3.00 7.35 -17.47
C ARG A 281 -1.93 6.29 -17.15
N ASN A 282 -1.80 5.25 -17.97
CA ASN A 282 -0.91 4.10 -17.76
C ASN A 282 -1.13 3.43 -16.38
N LYS A 283 -2.39 3.24 -16.00
CA LYS A 283 -2.82 2.62 -14.75
C LYS A 283 -3.36 1.22 -15.00
N SER A 284 -2.95 0.27 -14.16
CA SER A 284 -3.25 -1.15 -14.37
C SER A 284 -4.67 -1.52 -13.96
N THR A 285 -5.32 -2.38 -14.73
CA THR A 285 -6.67 -2.86 -14.44
C THR A 285 -6.74 -4.39 -14.52
N ILE A 286 -7.33 -5.02 -13.51
CA ILE A 286 -7.67 -6.44 -13.52
C ILE A 286 -9.18 -6.57 -13.53
N ILE A 287 -9.70 -7.41 -14.42
CA ILE A 287 -11.11 -7.74 -14.51
C ILE A 287 -11.27 -9.24 -14.27
N SER A 288 -12.19 -9.62 -13.39
CA SER A 288 -12.61 -11.01 -13.19
C SER A 288 -14.05 -11.19 -13.67
N THR A 289 -14.33 -12.24 -14.44
CA THR A 289 -15.68 -12.47 -15.01
C THR A 289 -16.00 -13.94 -15.24
N ASN A 290 -17.27 -14.31 -15.09
CA ASN A 290 -17.80 -15.62 -15.48
C ASN A 290 -18.24 -15.67 -16.96
N LEU A 291 -18.16 -14.55 -17.68
CA LEU A 291 -18.58 -14.45 -19.07
C LEU A 291 -17.52 -15.02 -20.02
N SER A 292 -17.97 -15.61 -21.14
CA SER A 292 -17.10 -15.88 -22.29
C SER A 292 -16.74 -14.57 -23.01
N LEU A 293 -15.69 -14.58 -23.82
CA LEU A 293 -15.28 -13.42 -24.63
C LEU A 293 -16.43 -12.93 -25.55
N ASP A 294 -17.18 -13.86 -26.14
CA ASP A 294 -18.35 -13.53 -26.99
C ASP A 294 -19.49 -12.89 -26.20
N ASN A 295 -19.69 -13.34 -24.96
CA ASN A 295 -20.68 -12.74 -24.06
C ASN A 295 -20.26 -11.33 -23.63
N ILE A 296 -18.97 -11.11 -23.38
CA ILE A 296 -18.45 -9.75 -23.07
C ILE A 296 -18.71 -8.82 -24.25
N ASN A 297 -18.43 -9.25 -25.49
CA ASN A 297 -18.68 -8.47 -26.70
C ASN A 297 -20.17 -8.11 -26.87
N SER A 298 -21.04 -9.11 -26.66
CA SER A 298 -22.48 -8.96 -26.81
C SER A 298 -23.11 -8.08 -25.72
N LEU A 299 -22.62 -8.18 -24.48
CA LEU A 299 -23.16 -7.45 -23.33
C LEU A 299 -22.62 -6.02 -23.24
N TYR A 300 -21.31 -5.81 -23.38
CA TYR A 300 -20.66 -4.51 -23.10
C TYR A 300 -20.34 -3.66 -24.33
N SER A 301 -20.75 -4.09 -25.52
CA SER A 301 -20.41 -3.52 -26.83
C SER A 301 -19.01 -3.87 -27.35
N GLU A 302 -18.89 -3.84 -28.68
CA GLU A 302 -17.66 -4.04 -29.43
C GLU A 302 -16.54 -3.10 -28.99
N ARG A 303 -16.85 -1.86 -28.58
CA ARG A 303 -15.83 -0.89 -28.17
C ARG A 303 -15.13 -1.29 -26.87
N VAL A 304 -15.90 -1.76 -25.88
CA VAL A 304 -15.35 -2.26 -24.61
C VAL A 304 -14.55 -3.52 -24.87
N PHE A 305 -15.13 -4.46 -25.63
CA PHE A 305 -14.44 -5.70 -25.97
C PHE A 305 -13.12 -5.46 -26.70
N SER A 306 -13.10 -4.57 -27.71
CA SER A 306 -11.90 -4.19 -28.45
C SER A 306 -10.80 -3.64 -27.53
N ARG A 307 -11.16 -2.78 -26.55
CA ARG A 307 -10.20 -2.26 -25.56
C ARG A 307 -9.64 -3.35 -24.67
N ILE A 308 -10.49 -4.27 -24.19
CA ILE A 308 -10.04 -5.40 -23.36
C ILE A 308 -9.13 -6.32 -24.19
N ALA A 309 -9.59 -6.78 -25.34
CA ALA A 309 -8.86 -7.73 -26.18
C ALA A 309 -7.48 -7.23 -26.67
N SER A 310 -7.33 -5.91 -26.85
CA SER A 310 -6.06 -5.31 -27.33
C SER A 310 -5.10 -4.91 -26.21
N ASN A 311 -5.57 -4.67 -24.98
CA ASN A 311 -4.73 -4.11 -23.90
C ASN A 311 -4.62 -5.01 -22.66
N PHE A 312 -5.33 -6.14 -22.63
CA PHE A 312 -5.34 -7.06 -21.50
C PHE A 312 -4.71 -8.39 -21.89
N SER A 313 -3.93 -8.95 -20.98
CA SER A 313 -3.54 -10.36 -21.06
C SER A 313 -4.73 -11.22 -20.63
N LEU A 314 -5.20 -12.07 -21.53
CA LEU A 314 -6.40 -12.89 -21.32
C LEU A 314 -6.00 -14.21 -20.65
N LEU A 315 -6.39 -14.40 -19.40
CA LEU A 315 -6.08 -15.57 -18.60
C LEU A 315 -7.35 -16.39 -18.36
N LYS A 316 -7.53 -17.42 -19.20
CA LYS A 316 -8.63 -18.38 -19.03
C LYS A 316 -8.30 -19.35 -17.91
N ILE A 317 -9.21 -19.48 -16.95
CA ILE A 317 -9.12 -20.46 -15.87
C ILE A 317 -10.19 -21.53 -16.07
N VAL A 318 -9.77 -22.78 -16.08
CA VAL A 318 -10.65 -23.94 -16.28
C VAL A 318 -10.55 -24.90 -15.12
N GLY A 319 -11.62 -25.64 -14.87
CA GLY A 319 -11.71 -26.57 -13.75
C GLY A 319 -13.13 -26.67 -13.21
N GLU A 320 -13.27 -27.49 -12.18
CA GLU A 320 -14.51 -27.69 -11.44
C GLU A 320 -14.68 -26.62 -10.35
N ASP A 321 -15.88 -26.49 -9.79
CA ASP A 321 -16.13 -25.55 -8.70
C ASP A 321 -15.42 -25.99 -7.41
N ILE A 322 -14.36 -25.28 -7.05
CA ILE A 322 -13.53 -25.55 -5.88
C ILE A 322 -14.31 -25.33 -4.59
N ARG A 323 -15.32 -24.45 -4.59
CA ARG A 323 -16.17 -24.18 -3.42
C ARG A 323 -16.98 -25.42 -3.08
N LEU A 324 -17.46 -26.15 -4.08
CA LEU A 324 -18.16 -27.43 -3.88
C LEU A 324 -17.21 -28.52 -3.37
N LYS A 325 -16.00 -28.61 -3.93
CA LYS A 325 -14.98 -29.57 -3.47
C LYS A 325 -14.52 -29.38 -2.02
N LYS A 326 -14.66 -28.17 -1.47
CA LYS A 326 -14.31 -27.91 -0.06
C LYS A 326 -15.40 -28.30 0.93
N LEU A 327 -16.63 -28.55 0.45
CA LEU A 327 -17.77 -28.93 1.28
C LEU A 327 -17.89 -30.44 1.48
N PHE A 328 -17.25 -31.23 0.62
CA PHE A 328 -17.27 -32.70 0.62
C PHE A 328 -15.85 -33.24 0.80
#